data_AF-A0A7Z8P1D7-F1
#
_entry.id   AF-A0A7Z8P1D7-F1
#
_cell.length_a   1.000
_cell.length_b   1.000
_cell.length_c   1.000
_cell.angle_alpha   90.00
_cell.angle_beta   90.00
_cell.angle_gamma   90.00
#
_symmetry.space_group_name_H-M   'P 1'
#
loop_
_entity.id
_entity.type
_entity.pdbx_description
1 polymer ?
#
loop_
_entity_poly.entity_id
_entity_poly.type
_entity_poly.pdbx_seq_one_letter_code
_entity_poly.pdbx_strand_id
1 'polypeptide(L)' 'MAAESDAIVLDDSVLDDIFFSPVCTKCMHLHFTADMKHTCDAFPDGIPEEIWKGDNDHTKPYSGDNGLLFEVVE' A
#
# COMPACT_ATOMS: atom_id res chain seq x y z
N MET A 1 5.91 -2.81 50.28
CA MET A 1 5.67 -3.60 49.06
C MET A 1 5.24 -2.62 47.99
N ALA A 2 6.14 -2.26 47.07
CA ALA A 2 5.83 -1.32 46.00
C ALA A 2 4.90 -1.98 44.99
N ALA A 3 3.80 -1.31 44.64
CA ALA A 3 2.93 -1.71 43.55
C ALA A 3 3.57 -1.19 42.26
N GLU A 4 4.19 -2.07 41.51
CA GLU A 4 4.76 -1.76 40.20
C GLU A 4 3.58 -1.66 39.23
N SER A 5 3.20 -0.42 38.91
CA SER A 5 2.22 -0.18 37.86
C SER A 5 2.93 -0.41 36.54
N ASP A 6 2.64 -1.55 35.90
CA ASP A 6 3.13 -1.90 34.57
C ASP A 6 2.52 -0.92 33.56
N ALA A 7 3.24 0.16 33.28
CA ALA A 7 2.82 1.18 32.35
C ALA A 7 2.93 0.61 30.93
N ILE A 8 1.79 0.40 30.29
CA ILE A 8 1.72 -0.02 28.90
C ILE A 8 2.22 1.17 28.05
N VAL A 9 3.41 1.03 27.46
CA VAL A 9 3.97 2.01 26.54
C VAL A 9 3.43 1.70 25.15
N LEU A 10 2.63 2.63 24.61
CA LEU A 10 2.18 2.57 23.22
C LEU A 10 3.33 3.07 22.35
N ASP A 11 3.93 2.16 21.57
CA ASP A 11 4.98 2.45 20.59
C ASP A 11 4.34 2.66 19.22
N ASP A 12 4.36 3.90 18.74
CA ASP A 12 3.80 4.32 17.45
C ASP A 12 4.80 4.23 16.30
N SER A 13 6.01 3.73 16.55
CA SER A 13 7.09 3.51 15.57
C SER A 13 6.66 2.72 14.33
N VAL A 14 5.61 1.90 14.43
CA VAL A 14 5.05 1.12 13.31
C VAL A 14 4.16 1.94 12.36
N LEU A 15 3.69 3.12 12.77
CA LEU A 15 2.84 3.98 11.96
C LEU A 15 3.64 4.85 10.98
N ASP A 16 4.91 5.13 11.28
CA ASP A 16 5.82 5.93 10.42
C ASP A 16 6.08 5.25 9.06
N ASP A 17 5.98 3.92 8.97
CA ASP A 17 6.23 3.15 7.76
C ASP A 17 5.00 2.93 6.85
N ILE A 18 3.82 3.47 7.23
CA ILE A 18 2.60 3.33 6.42
C ILE A 18 2.61 4.36 5.27
N PHE A 19 3.33 4.05 4.20
CA PHE A 19 3.38 4.86 2.99
C PHE A 19 2.23 4.51 2.04
N PHE A 20 1.24 5.40 1.91
CA PHE A 20 0.16 5.28 0.92
C PHE A 20 0.60 5.84 -0.44
N SER A 21 0.42 5.06 -1.50
CA SER A 21 0.73 5.50 -2.86
C SER A 21 -0.14 6.70 -3.29
N PRO A 22 0.42 7.82 -3.77
CA PRO A 22 -0.36 8.94 -4.29
C PRO A 22 -1.07 8.64 -5.64
N VAL A 23 -0.65 7.56 -6.31
CA VAL A 23 -1.22 7.10 -7.59
C VAL A 23 -2.21 5.98 -7.32
N CYS A 24 -1.78 4.87 -6.71
CA CYS A 24 -2.62 3.68 -6.57
C CYS A 24 -3.84 3.93 -5.69
N THR A 25 -3.77 4.82 -4.69
CA THR A 25 -4.92 5.14 -3.82
C THR A 25 -6.11 5.76 -4.56
N LYS A 26 -5.89 6.26 -5.78
CA LYS A 26 -6.94 6.81 -6.65
C LYS A 26 -7.42 5.81 -7.69
N CYS A 27 -6.80 4.63 -7.75
CA CYS A 27 -7.09 3.60 -8.73
C CYS A 27 -8.22 2.68 -8.22
N MET A 28 -9.18 2.34 -9.08
CA MET A 28 -10.27 1.43 -8.74
C MET A 28 -9.81 -0.02 -8.54
N HIS A 29 -8.65 -0.37 -9.08
CA HIS A 29 -8.09 -1.73 -8.98
C HIS A 29 -7.28 -1.97 -7.70
N LEU A 30 -7.11 -0.98 -6.81
CA LEU A 30 -6.30 -1.15 -5.60
C LEU A 30 -7.04 -1.99 -4.56
N HIS A 31 -6.39 -3.07 -4.11
CA HIS A 31 -6.88 -3.96 -3.05
C HIS A 31 -6.05 -3.79 -1.78
N PHE A 32 -6.73 -3.51 -0.66
CA PHE A 32 -6.11 -3.53 0.66
C PHE A 32 -6.38 -4.88 1.33
N THR A 33 -5.32 -5.67 1.50
CA THR A 33 -5.40 -6.98 2.16
C THR A 33 -5.07 -6.86 3.64
N ALA A 34 -5.62 -7.77 4.47
CA ALA A 34 -5.35 -7.81 5.91
C ALA A 34 -3.85 -8.05 6.22
N ASP A 35 -3.12 -8.65 5.28
CA ASP A 35 -1.68 -8.88 5.36
C ASP A 35 -0.82 -7.63 5.08
N MET A 36 -1.44 -6.44 5.02
CA MET A 36 -0.78 -5.16 4.70
C MET A 36 -0.04 -5.14 3.35
N LYS A 37 -0.33 -6.10 2.47
CA LYS A 37 0.22 -6.12 1.12
C LYS A 37 -0.62 -5.24 0.21
N HIS A 38 0.06 -4.35 -0.51
CA HIS A 38 -0.50 -3.56 -1.60
C HIS A 38 -0.59 -4.42 -2.86
N THR A 39 -1.79 -4.84 -3.24
CA THR A 39 -2.02 -5.62 -4.45
C THR A 39 -3.07 -4.92 -5.32
N CYS A 40 -3.09 -5.26 -6.60
CA CYS A 40 -4.15 -4.81 -7.51
C CYS A 40 -4.44 -5.91 -8.53
N ASP A 41 -5.51 -5.74 -9.32
CA ASP A 41 -5.85 -6.71 -10.38
C ASP A 41 -4.71 -6.92 -11.39
N ALA A 42 -3.90 -5.87 -11.63
CA ALA A 42 -2.72 -5.93 -12.49
C ALA A 42 -1.55 -6.69 -11.84
N PHE A 43 -1.38 -6.53 -10.52
CA PHE A 43 -0.29 -7.11 -9.73
C PHE A 43 -0.85 -7.85 -8.50
N PRO A 44 -1.35 -9.09 -8.67
CA PRO A 44 -1.97 -9.84 -7.58
C PRO A 44 -0.96 -10.27 -6.50
N ASP A 45 0.31 -10.44 -6.86
CA ASP A 45 1.39 -10.82 -5.95
C ASP A 45 2.00 -9.64 -5.17
N GLY A 46 1.71 -8.40 -5.60
CA GLY A 46 2.24 -7.18 -5.00
C GLY A 46 2.64 -6.12 -6.03
N ILE A 47 2.25 -4.87 -5.79
CA ILE A 47 2.58 -3.74 -6.67
C ILE A 47 4.08 -3.41 -6.54
N PRO A 48 4.84 -3.27 -7.65
CA PRO A 48 6.23 -2.84 -7.61
C PRO A 48 6.41 -1.50 -6.90
N GLU A 49 7.51 -1.34 -6.14
CA GLU A 49 7.78 -0.11 -5.38
C GLU A 49 7.81 1.15 -6.26
N GLU A 50 8.28 1.08 -7.50
CA GLU A 50 8.31 2.25 -8.41
C GLU A 50 6.89 2.74 -8.78
N ILE A 51 5.96 1.81 -8.97
CA ILE A 51 4.56 2.13 -9.26
C ILE A 51 3.90 2.60 -7.96
N TRP A 52 4.17 1.91 -6.85
CA TRP A 52 3.64 2.27 -5.53
C TRP A 52 4.10 3.65 -5.06
N LYS A 53 5.36 4.02 -5.26
CA LYS A 53 5.89 5.36 -4.92
C LYS A 53 5.33 6.46 -5.82
N GLY A 54 4.75 6.10 -6.96
CA GLY A 54 4.26 7.05 -7.96
C GLY A 54 5.36 7.58 -8.89
N ASP A 55 6.52 6.91 -8.97
CA ASP A 55 7.49 7.16 -10.04
C ASP A 55 6.90 6.79 -11.42
N ASN A 56 5.88 5.94 -11.42
CA ASN A 56 5.10 5.57 -12.58
C ASN A 56 3.59 5.65 -12.28
N ASP A 57 2.87 6.46 -13.06
CA ASP A 57 1.43 6.66 -12.91
C ASP A 57 0.56 5.45 -13.37
N HIS A 58 1.19 4.38 -13.87
CA HIS A 58 0.54 3.19 -14.41
C HIS A 58 -0.50 3.49 -15.52
N THR A 59 -0.31 4.59 -16.24
CA THR A 59 -1.11 5.00 -17.40
C THR A 59 -0.63 4.40 -18.72
N LYS A 60 0.50 3.69 -18.68
CA LYS A 60 1.12 2.98 -19.80
C LYS A 60 1.31 1.52 -19.40
N PRO A 61 1.27 0.60 -20.38
CA PRO A 61 1.49 -0.81 -20.11
C PRO A 61 2.86 -1.01 -19.46
N TYR A 62 2.87 -1.77 -18.36
CA TYR A 62 4.06 -2.09 -17.57
C TYR A 62 4.33 -3.59 -17.65
N SER A 63 5.60 -4.01 -17.56
CA SER A 63 5.91 -5.43 -17.65
C SER A 63 5.30 -6.20 -16.47
N GLY A 64 4.34 -7.08 -16.76
CA GLY A 64 3.68 -7.92 -15.75
C GLY A 64 2.38 -7.36 -15.20
N ASP A 65 1.85 -6.26 -15.75
CA ASP A 65 0.59 -5.61 -15.35
C ASP A 65 -0.70 -6.32 -15.81
N ASN A 66 -0.57 -7.52 -16.40
CA ASN A 66 -1.66 -8.28 -17.02
C ASN A 66 -2.48 -7.45 -18.05
N GLY A 67 -1.89 -6.37 -18.60
CA GLY A 67 -2.54 -5.48 -19.57
C GLY A 67 -3.60 -4.54 -19.00
N LEU A 68 -3.69 -4.40 -17.67
CA LEU A 68 -4.60 -3.48 -17.00
C LEU A 68 -3.91 -2.14 -16.76
N LEU A 69 -4.64 -1.05 -17.02
CA LEU A 69 -4.13 0.31 -16.85
C LEU A 69 -4.83 1.00 -15.68
N PHE A 70 -4.26 2.12 -15.25
CA PHE A 70 -4.87 2.99 -14.24
C PHE A 70 -6.28 3.43 -14.65
N GLU A 71 -7.26 3.17 -13.78
CA GLU A 71 -8.63 3.65 -13.87
C GLU A 71 -8.99 4.35 -12.58
N VAL A 72 -9.43 5.61 -12.66
CA VAL A 72 -9.73 6.42 -11.48
C VAL A 72 -11.06 6.01 -10.85
N VAL A 73 -11.13 6.00 -9.52
CA VAL A 73 -12.40 5.91 -8.79
C VAL A 73 -13.16 7.24 -8.97
N GLU A 74 -14.28 7.23 -9.69
CA GLU A 74 -15.19 8.39 -9.80
C GLU A 74 -15.94 8.68 -8.50
#